data_AF-A0A4R9ABJ8-F1
#
_entry.id   AF-A0A4R9ABJ8-F1
#
_cell.length_a   1.000
_cell.length_b   1.000
_cell.length_c   1.000
_cell.angle_alpha   90.00
_cell.angle_beta   90.00
_cell.angle_gamma   90.00
#
_symmetry.space_group_name_H-M   'P 1'
#
loop_
_entity.id
_entity.type
_entity.pdbx_description
1 polymer ?
#
loop_
_entity_poly.entity_id
_entity_poly.type
_entity_poly.pdbx_seq_one_letter_code
_entity_poly.pdbx_strand_id
1 'polypeptide(L)' 'MSHSATYRAVLFGPNPIAAGTEVELEYIDGEYQDVLVLEAVEDTETITRTYKRGRETDEPIPYRFVEEDAVDAGEADIPN' A
#
# COMPACT_ATOMS: atom_id res chain seq x y z
N MET A 1 4.93 -18.21 20.28
CA MET A 1 5.95 -17.76 19.31
C MET A 1 5.18 -17.19 18.14
N SER A 2 5.00 -15.87 18.10
CA SER A 2 4.29 -15.19 17.02
C SER A 2 5.21 -15.19 15.81
N HIS A 3 5.10 -16.22 14.98
CA HIS A 3 5.66 -16.21 13.64
C HIS A 3 4.71 -15.32 12.83
N SER A 4 4.84 -14.01 13.00
CA SER A 4 4.22 -13.06 12.08
C SER A 4 4.86 -13.37 10.73
N ALA A 5 4.14 -14.12 9.90
CA ALA A 5 4.58 -14.41 8.55
C ALA A 5 4.40 -13.09 7.80
N THR A 6 5.46 -12.30 7.83
CA THR A 6 5.57 -11.07 7.07
C THR A 6 6.57 -11.29 5.93
N TYR A 7 6.42 -10.52 4.87
CA TYR A 7 7.32 -10.50 3.73
C TYR A 7 7.78 -9.09 3.44
N ARG A 8 8.96 -8.98 2.85
CA ARG A 8 9.50 -7.69 2.43
C ARG A 8 8.95 -7.32 1.07
N ALA A 9 8.45 -6.10 0.96
CA ALA A 9 8.01 -5.50 -0.27
C ALA A 9 8.74 -4.18 -0.49
N VAL A 10 8.93 -3.80 -1.76
CA VAL A 10 9.52 -2.52 -2.13
C VAL A 10 8.53 -1.75 -3.00
N LEU A 11 8.21 -0.53 -2.59
CA LEU A 11 7.26 0.33 -3.28
C LEU A 11 7.98 1.16 -4.34
N PHE A 12 7.43 1.15 -5.56
CA PHE A 12 7.87 1.93 -6.71
C PHE A 12 6.74 2.83 -7.21
N GLY A 13 6.94 4.14 -7.21
CA GLY A 13 5.95 5.12 -7.61
C GLY A 13 6.53 6.53 -7.68
N PRO A 14 5.72 7.51 -8.11
CA PRO A 14 6.13 8.92 -8.20
C PRO A 14 6.28 9.59 -6.82
N ASN A 15 5.77 8.95 -5.76
CA ASN A 15 5.75 9.48 -4.41
C ASN A 15 7.05 9.18 -3.65
N PRO A 16 7.47 10.04 -2.69
CA PRO A 16 8.70 9.83 -1.92
C PRO A 16 8.69 8.54 -1.09
N ILE A 17 7.50 8.10 -0.64
CA ILE A 17 7.30 6.83 0.09
C ILE A 17 7.33 5.62 -0.86
N ALA A 18 7.24 5.84 -2.17
CA ALA A 18 7.33 4.82 -3.19
C ALA A 18 8.61 4.96 -4.04
N ALA A 19 9.63 5.64 -3.52
CA ALA A 19 10.90 5.82 -4.21
C ALA A 19 11.90 4.70 -3.90
N GLY A 20 11.43 3.44 -3.86
CA GLY A 20 12.24 2.29 -3.43
C GLY A 20 12.22 2.06 -1.92
N THR A 21 11.17 2.50 -1.23
CA THR A 21 11.00 2.24 0.20
C THR A 21 10.63 0.78 0.43
N GLU A 22 11.40 0.11 1.28
CA GLU A 22 11.10 -1.24 1.75
C GLU A 22 10.07 -1.17 2.89
N VAL A 23 9.00 -1.97 2.76
CA VAL A 23 7.94 -2.12 3.74
C VAL A 23 7.78 -3.60 4.08
N GLU A 24 7.41 -3.88 5.33
CA GLU A 24 7.12 -5.23 5.79
C GLU A 24 5.59 -5.41 5.77
N LEU A 25 5.11 -6.40 5.01
CA LEU A 25 3.70 -6.67 4.80
C LEU A 25 3.33 -8.04 5.35
N GLU A 26 2.08 -8.19 5.77
CA GLU A 26 1.55 -9.46 6.23
C GLU A 26 1.07 -10.30 5.04
N TYR A 27 1.32 -11.62 5.09
CA TYR A 27 0.67 -12.56 4.18
C TYR A 27 -0.83 -12.58 4.45
N ILE A 28 -1.63 -12.47 3.39
CA ILE A 28 -3.09 -12.61 3.46
C ILE A 28 -3.42 -14.01 2.93
N ASP A 29 -4.10 -14.81 3.75
CA ASP A 29 -4.39 -16.23 3.45
C ASP A 29 -3.14 -17.09 3.15
N GLY A 30 -1.95 -16.66 3.60
CA GLY A 30 -0.68 -17.34 3.33
C GLY A 30 -0.09 -17.03 1.95
N GLU A 31 -0.67 -16.08 1.22
CA GLU A 31 -0.23 -15.64 -0.11
C GLU A 31 0.19 -14.17 -0.09
N TYR A 32 1.01 -13.79 -1.08
CA TYR A 32 1.38 -12.39 -1.29
C TYR A 32 0.17 -11.60 -1.78
N GLN A 33 0.01 -10.37 -1.32
CA GLN A 33 -1.10 -9.52 -1.75
C GLN A 33 -0.88 -9.07 -3.21
N ASP A 34 -1.79 -9.39 -4.13
CA ASP A 34 -1.69 -8.87 -5.50
C ASP A 34 -1.86 -7.36 -5.57
N VAL A 35 -2.68 -6.81 -4.68
CA VAL A 35 -2.99 -5.39 -4.57
C VAL A 35 -2.74 -4.97 -3.13
N LEU A 36 -1.88 -3.98 -2.96
CA LEU A 36 -1.58 -3.35 -1.69
C LEU A 36 -2.22 -1.97 -1.68
N VAL A 37 -3.06 -1.72 -0.68
CA VAL A 37 -3.69 -0.42 -0.47
C VAL A 37 -3.08 0.20 0.78
N LEU A 38 -2.45 1.36 0.62
CA LEU A 38 -1.88 2.13 1.72
C LEU A 38 -2.70 3.38 1.93
N GLU A 39 -3.17 3.56 3.16
CA GLU A 39 -3.84 4.78 3.59
C GLU A 39 -2.83 5.71 4.26
N ALA A 40 -2.76 6.96 3.83
CA ALA A 40 -1.96 8.00 4.42
C ALA A 40 -2.84 9.21 4.71
N VAL A 41 -2.71 9.77 5.92
CA VAL A 41 -3.39 11.03 6.26
C VAL A 41 -2.40 12.16 6.05
N GLU A 42 -2.68 13.03 5.08
CA GLU A 42 -1.89 14.23 4.79
C GLU A 42 -2.77 15.47 5.02
N ASP A 43 -2.35 16.34 5.94
CA ASP A 43 -3.13 17.50 6.42
C ASP A 43 -4.56 17.13 6.89
N THR A 44 -5.56 17.30 6.02
CA THR A 44 -6.99 17.03 6.26
C THR A 44 -7.58 16.04 5.25
N GLU A 45 -6.75 15.43 4.43
CA GLU A 45 -7.15 14.53 3.36
C GLU A 45 -6.62 13.12 3.68
N THR A 46 -7.49 12.13 3.52
CA THR A 46 -7.08 10.74 3.57
C THR A 46 -6.76 10.31 2.15
N ILE A 47 -5.50 10.01 1.92
CA ILE A 47 -4.98 9.62 0.62
C ILE A 47 -4.80 8.11 0.61
N THR A 48 -5.61 7.42 -0.19
CA THR A 48 -5.54 5.99 -0.44
C THR A 48 -4.70 5.73 -1.68
N ARG A 49 -3.56 5.07 -1.52
CA ARG A 49 -2.63 4.73 -2.60
C ARG A 49 -2.70 3.24 -2.89
N THR A 50 -3.04 2.91 -4.12
CA THR A 50 -3.13 1.52 -4.58
C THR A 50 -1.86 1.16 -5.34
N TYR A 51 -1.21 0.10 -4.89
CA TYR A 51 -0.05 -0.50 -5.52
C TYR A 51 -0.38 -1.92 -5.96
N LYS A 52 0.16 -2.32 -7.10
CA LYS A 52 -0.01 -3.67 -7.63
C LYS A 52 1.32 -4.41 -7.61
N ARG A 53 1.29 -5.67 -7.19
CA ARG A 53 2.43 -6.57 -7.22
C ARG A 53 2.99 -6.63 -8.65
N GLY A 54 4.29 -6.43 -8.75
CA GLY A 54 5.06 -6.58 -9.97
C GLY A 54 5.27 -8.04 -10.31
N ARG A 55 6.27 -8.32 -11.14
CA ARG A 55 6.66 -9.70 -11.43
C ARG A 55 7.03 -10.42 -10.13
N GLU A 56 6.74 -11.72 -10.07
CA GLU A 56 7.22 -12.60 -9.01
C GLU A 56 8.75 -12.61 -9.05
N THR A 57 9.36 -11.92 -8.09
CA THR A 57 10.80 -11.89 -7.87
C THR A 57 11.11 -12.42 -6.48
N ASP A 58 12.39 -12.72 -6.24
CA ASP A 58 12.91 -12.91 -4.89
C ASP A 58 12.71 -11.63 -4.05
N GLU A 59 12.57 -11.78 -2.74
CA GLU A 59 12.30 -10.64 -1.85
C GLU A 59 13.43 -9.60 -1.89
N PRO A 60 13.11 -8.29 -1.89
CA PRO A 60 11.79 -7.71 -1.65
C PRO A 60 10.86 -7.74 -2.88
N ILE A 61 9.58 -8.04 -2.64
CA ILE A 61 8.55 -8.11 -3.68
C ILE A 61 8.26 -6.69 -4.21
N PRO A 62 8.41 -6.43 -5.52
CA PRO A 62 8.19 -5.11 -6.07
C PRO A 62 6.71 -4.81 -6.18
N TYR A 63 6.27 -3.66 -5.66
CA TYR A 63 4.93 -3.12 -5.83
C TYR A 63 5.01 -1.83 -6.63
N ARG A 64 4.18 -1.71 -7.67
CA ARG A 64 4.13 -0.52 -8.51
C ARG A 64 2.88 0.26 -8.22
N PHE A 65 3.04 1.57 -8.08
CA PHE A 65 1.95 2.51 -7.96
C PHE A 65 1.03 2.40 -9.18
N VAL A 66 -0.27 2.25 -8.91
CA VAL A 66 -1.32 2.17 -9.93
C VAL A 66 -2.13 3.45 -9.92
N GLU A 67 -2.68 3.80 -8.77
CA GLU A 67 -3.56 4.95 -8.59
C GLU A 67 -3.50 5.48 -7.16
N GLU A 68 -3.94 6.72 -7.02
CA GLU A 68 -4.11 7.43 -5.75
C GLU A 68 -5.50 8.04 -5.76
N ASP A 69 -6.25 7.79 -4.70
CA ASP A 69 -7.55 8.38 -4.43
C ASP A 69 -7.38 9.26 -3.19
N ALA A 70 -7.53 10.57 -3.35
CA ALA A 70 -7.52 11.50 -2.23
C ALA A 70 -8.98 11.79 -1.87
N VAL A 71 -9.43 11.23 -0.74
CA VAL A 71 -10.72 11.60 -0.17
C VAL A 71 -10.47 12.72 0.84
N ASP A 72 -11.08 13.88 0.58
CA ASP A 72 -11.11 14.94 1.57
C ASP A 72 -11.85 14.41 2.80
N ALA A 73 -11.17 14.35 3.95
CA ALA A 73 -11.79 13.83 5.18
C ALA A 73 -12.89 14.78 5.71
N GLY A 74 -13.20 15.86 4.98
CA GLY A 74 -14.20 16.87 5.29
C GLY A 74 -15.62 16.63 4.76
N GLU A 75 -15.88 15.66 3.89
CA GLU A 75 -17.25 15.33 3.47
C GLU A 75 -17.64 13.92 3.92
N ALA A 76 -17.88 13.81 5.23
CA ALA A 76 -18.81 12.82 5.73
C ALA A 76 -20.14 12.99 4.98
N ASP A 77 -20.45 12.02 4.13
CA ASP A 77 -21.74 11.81 3.50
C ASP A 77 -22.84 11.84 4.58
N ILE A 78 -23.48 13.01 4.77
CA ILE A 78 -24.73 13.12 5.53
C ILE A 78 -25.84 12.94 4.49
N PRO A 79 -26.50 11.77 4.40
CA PRO A 79 -27.61 11.61 3.48
C PRO A 79 -28.76 12.57 3.86
N ASN A 80 -29.22 13.34 2.87
CA ASN A 80 -30.33 14.30 2.95
C ASN A 80 -31.71 13.62 3.04
#